data_AF-A0A974SGB3-F1
#
_entry.id   AF-A0A974SGB3-F1
#
_cell.length_a   1.000
_cell.length_b   1.000
_cell.length_c   1.000
_cell.angle_alpha   90.00
_cell.angle_beta   90.00
_cell.angle_gamma   90.00
#
_symmetry.space_group_name_H-M   'P 1'
#
loop_
_entity.id
_entity.type
_entity.pdbx_description
1 polymer ?
#
loop_
_entity_poly.entity_id
_entity_poly.type
_entity_poly.pdbx_seq_one_letter_code
_entity_poly.pdbx_strand_id
1 'polypeptide(L)'
;MDGFIVDDVVRKANFSRRTFANYFSCKEEAVAEYFIGNASKEDRNMLLKDLPPDATPLDALYNLLKLQFTSEFLYKLRQFVLLANQYPSLEPYILSVFRRLQIAAQETLEQFSHGRYAAGYTHLLAGAVYGAFVPILDGRLNVLLPGESQEEDSGAMSFDQYLNSMFAYLHNGF
;
A
#
# COMPACT_ATOMS: atom_id res chain seq x y z
N MET A 1 -17.72 6.96 -10.84
CA MET A 1 -17.23 8.32 -11.20
C MET A 1 -18.33 9.20 -11.77
N ASP A 2 -19.26 8.62 -12.53
CA ASP A 2 -20.51 9.28 -12.90
C ASP A 2 -21.37 9.45 -11.64
N GLY A 3 -21.73 10.70 -11.31
CA GLY A 3 -22.41 11.06 -10.06
C GLY A 3 -21.50 11.49 -8.91
N PHE A 4 -20.17 11.35 -9.01
CA PHE A 4 -19.26 12.02 -8.07
C PHE A 4 -19.00 13.45 -8.55
N ILE A 5 -19.70 14.41 -7.95
CA ILE A 5 -19.66 15.83 -8.29
C ILE A 5 -18.95 16.59 -7.18
N VAL A 6 -17.90 17.34 -7.52
CA VAL A 6 -17.12 18.15 -6.56
C VAL A 6 -18.03 19.10 -5.77
N ASP A 7 -19.04 19.69 -6.42
CA ASP A 7 -19.98 20.61 -5.78
C ASP A 7 -20.82 19.95 -4.67
N ASP A 8 -21.10 18.65 -4.77
CA ASP A 8 -21.80 17.91 -3.70
C ASP A 8 -20.85 17.58 -2.54
N VAL A 9 -19.58 17.29 -2.84
CA VAL A 9 -18.55 17.03 -1.82
C VAL A 9 -18.29 18.28 -1.00
N VAL A 10 -18.04 19.42 -1.64
CA VAL A 10 -17.73 20.68 -0.93
C VAL A 10 -18.94 21.18 -0.14
N ARG A 11 -20.17 20.95 -0.63
CA ARG A 11 -21.40 21.25 0.12
C ARG A 11 -21.52 20.39 1.37
N LYS A 12 -21.30 19.09 1.27
CA LYS A 12 -21.33 18.16 2.42
C LYS A 12 -20.22 18.45 3.43
N ALA A 13 -19.03 18.81 2.95
CA ALA A 13 -17.87 19.12 3.79
C ALA A 13 -17.83 20.56 4.31
N ASN A 14 -18.81 21.40 3.93
CA ASN A 14 -18.88 22.82 4.26
C ASN A 14 -17.62 23.62 3.86
N PHE A 15 -17.11 23.36 2.66
CA PHE A 15 -15.99 24.08 2.07
C PHE A 15 -16.37 24.74 0.74
N SER A 16 -15.51 25.65 0.26
CA SER A 16 -15.68 26.24 -1.07
C SER A 16 -15.06 25.34 -2.15
N ARG A 17 -15.54 25.48 -3.40
CA ARG A 17 -14.90 24.84 -4.56
C ARG A 17 -13.44 25.27 -4.75
N ARG A 18 -13.12 26.53 -4.39
CA ARG A 18 -11.73 27.03 -4.38
C ARG A 18 -10.88 26.29 -3.34
N THR A 19 -11.42 26.03 -2.16
CA THR A 19 -10.73 25.25 -1.12
C THR A 19 -10.40 23.85 -1.66
N PHE A 20 -11.36 23.16 -2.27
CA PHE A 20 -11.11 21.86 -2.89
C PHE A 20 -9.99 21.92 -3.95
N ALA A 21 -10.08 22.88 -4.87
CA ALA A 21 -9.10 23.04 -5.95
C ALA A 21 -7.68 23.40 -5.48
N ASN A 22 -7.53 23.93 -4.25
CA ASN A 22 -6.22 24.18 -3.66
C ASN A 22 -5.53 22.88 -3.19
N TYR A 23 -6.31 21.82 -2.90
CA TYR A 23 -5.78 20.55 -2.41
C TYR A 23 -5.77 19.47 -3.51
N PHE A 24 -6.72 19.51 -4.44
CA PHE A 24 -6.89 18.50 -5.47
C PHE A 24 -7.12 19.14 -6.84
N SER A 25 -6.33 18.72 -7.83
CA SER A 25 -6.45 19.11 -9.23
C SER A 25 -7.74 18.60 -9.87
N CYS A 26 -8.26 17.47 -9.39
CA CYS A 26 -9.45 16.81 -9.90
C CYS A 26 -10.10 15.90 -8.85
N LYS A 27 -11.27 15.33 -9.17
CA LYS A 27 -11.98 14.42 -8.28
C LYS A 27 -11.28 13.08 -8.12
N GLU A 28 -10.65 12.59 -9.19
CA GLU A 28 -9.87 11.35 -9.22
C GLU A 28 -8.74 11.38 -8.19
N GLU A 29 -8.01 12.50 -8.12
CA GLU A 29 -6.95 12.73 -7.14
C GLU A 29 -7.49 12.72 -5.71
N ALA A 30 -8.61 13.41 -5.47
CA ALA A 30 -9.24 13.42 -4.15
C ALA A 30 -9.69 12.02 -3.69
N VAL A 31 -10.19 11.20 -4.62
CA VAL A 31 -10.52 9.79 -4.35
C VAL A 31 -9.24 9.02 -3.99
N ALA A 32 -8.17 9.17 -4.76
CA ALA A 32 -6.91 8.48 -4.48
C ALA A 32 -6.32 8.84 -3.11
N GLU A 33 -6.34 10.12 -2.74
CA GLU A 33 -5.82 10.60 -1.44
C GLU A 33 -6.59 10.03 -0.24
N TYR A 34 -7.89 9.78 -0.37
CA TYR A 34 -8.68 9.09 0.67
C TYR A 34 -8.13 7.69 0.98
N PHE A 35 -7.68 6.96 -0.04
CA PHE A 35 -7.11 5.61 0.13
C PHE A 35 -5.70 5.66 0.75
N ILE A 36 -4.88 6.67 0.42
CA ILE A 36 -3.52 6.82 0.94
C ILE A 36 -3.52 7.32 2.38
N GLY A 37 -4.36 8.30 2.72
CA GLY A 37 -4.34 9.00 4.00
C GLY A 37 -4.63 8.11 5.22
N ASN A 38 -5.10 6.88 5.01
CA ASN A 38 -5.30 5.90 6.08
C ASN A 38 -4.06 5.02 6.33
N ALA A 39 -3.20 4.81 5.34
CA ALA A 39 -1.98 3.99 5.46
C ALA A 39 -0.84 4.70 6.22
N SER A 40 -0.91 6.04 6.31
CA SER A 40 0.18 6.90 6.76
C SER A 40 0.01 7.43 8.19
N LYS A 41 -1.05 7.04 8.92
CA LYS A 41 -1.35 7.59 10.25
C LYS A 41 -0.59 6.95 11.40
N GLU A 42 0.04 5.79 11.17
CA GLU A 42 0.87 5.13 12.17
C GLU A 42 2.31 5.65 12.11
N ASP A 43 2.85 5.95 13.29
CA ASP A 43 4.13 6.62 13.47
C ASP A 43 5.27 5.66 13.09
N ARG A 44 5.62 5.63 11.79
CA ARG A 44 6.65 4.74 11.20
C ARG A 44 7.99 4.76 11.95
N ASN A 45 8.30 5.88 12.59
CA ASN A 45 9.51 6.09 13.39
C ASN A 45 9.49 5.37 14.75
N MET A 46 8.32 5.02 15.30
CA MET A 46 8.25 4.18 16.50
C MET A 46 8.53 2.71 16.15
N LEU A 47 8.16 2.27 14.96
CA LEU A 47 8.22 0.86 14.53
C LEU A 47 9.64 0.32 14.42
N LEU A 48 10.58 1.18 14.01
CA LEU A 48 11.97 0.81 13.85
C LEU A 48 12.73 0.76 15.18
N LYS A 49 12.16 1.32 16.26
CA LYS A 49 12.82 1.38 17.58
C LYS A 49 12.74 0.05 18.35
N ASP A 50 11.72 -0.74 18.09
CA ASP A 50 11.50 -2.03 18.76
C ASP A 50 12.22 -3.19 18.07
N LEU A 51 12.89 -2.93 16.94
CA LEU A 51 13.67 -3.94 16.23
C LEU A 51 14.99 -4.24 16.96
N PRO A 52 15.43 -5.51 16.98
CA PRO A 52 16.74 -5.88 17.48
C PRO A 52 17.88 -5.08 16.81
N PRO A 53 18.99 -4.79 17.52
CA PRO A 53 20.12 -4.06 16.95
C PRO A 53 20.75 -4.72 15.71
N ASP A 54 20.62 -6.05 15.60
CA ASP A 54 21.12 -6.88 14.51
C ASP A 54 20.08 -7.12 13.39
N ALA A 55 18.88 -6.53 13.50
CA ALA A 55 17.84 -6.68 12.49
C ALA A 55 18.31 -6.18 11.11
N THR A 56 17.96 -6.95 10.09
CA THR A 56 18.26 -6.67 8.69
C THR A 56 17.18 -5.75 8.08
N PRO A 57 17.45 -5.09 6.94
CA PRO A 57 16.43 -4.33 6.21
C PRO A 57 15.26 -5.20 5.77
N LEU A 58 15.50 -6.51 5.55
CA LEU A 58 14.45 -7.48 5.26
C LEU A 58 13.52 -7.67 6.47
N ASP A 59 14.08 -7.80 7.68
CA ASP A 59 13.28 -7.90 8.91
C ASP A 59 12.48 -6.62 9.17
N ALA A 60 13.12 -5.46 8.96
CA ALA A 60 12.45 -4.16 9.08
C ALA A 60 11.30 -4.03 8.08
N LEU A 61 11.50 -4.45 6.83
CA LEU A 61 10.45 -4.41 5.81
C LEU A 61 9.31 -5.38 6.14
N TYR A 62 9.61 -6.60 6.59
CA TYR A 62 8.59 -7.58 6.99
C TYR A 62 7.68 -7.03 8.08
N ASN A 63 8.26 -6.46 9.13
CA ASN A 63 7.52 -5.87 10.24
C ASN A 63 6.72 -4.64 9.80
N LEU A 64 7.31 -3.79 8.95
CA LEU A 64 6.62 -2.63 8.38
C LEU A 64 5.38 -3.06 7.58
N LEU A 65 5.49 -4.08 6.73
CA LEU A 65 4.34 -4.55 5.95
C LEU A 65 3.27 -5.20 6.82
N LYS A 66 3.64 -6.01 7.81
CA LYS A 66 2.66 -6.64 8.71
C LYS A 66 1.79 -5.61 9.44
N LEU A 67 2.38 -4.48 9.81
CA LEU A 67 1.62 -3.42 10.45
C LEU A 67 0.80 -2.61 9.44
N GLN A 68 1.41 -2.18 8.33
CA GLN A 68 0.74 -1.35 7.35
C GLN A 68 -0.41 -2.07 6.64
N PHE A 69 -0.26 -3.37 6.41
CA PHE A 69 -1.23 -4.19 5.70
C PHE A 69 -2.27 -4.79 6.64
N THR A 70 -2.93 -3.89 7.37
CA THR A 70 -4.15 -4.22 8.11
C THR A 70 -5.25 -4.69 7.15
N SER A 71 -6.19 -5.47 7.68
CA SER A 71 -7.39 -5.90 6.95
C SER A 71 -8.13 -4.71 6.33
N GLU A 72 -8.26 -3.62 7.07
CA GLU A 72 -8.94 -2.41 6.61
C GLU A 72 -8.19 -1.75 5.45
N PHE A 73 -6.87 -1.64 5.54
CA PHE A 73 -6.06 -1.05 4.48
C PHE A 73 -6.11 -1.88 3.20
N LEU A 74 -5.89 -3.20 3.30
CA LEU A 74 -5.91 -4.11 2.16
C LEU A 74 -7.29 -4.16 1.50
N TYR A 75 -8.36 -4.20 2.29
CA TYR A 75 -9.73 -4.13 1.78
C TYR A 75 -9.96 -2.84 1.00
N LYS A 76 -9.62 -1.68 1.57
CA LYS A 76 -9.74 -0.38 0.90
C LYS A 76 -8.92 -0.32 -0.39
N LEU A 77 -7.70 -0.84 -0.39
CA LEU A 77 -6.84 -0.88 -1.56
C LEU A 77 -7.45 -1.74 -2.68
N ARG A 78 -7.99 -2.92 -2.34
CA ARG A 78 -8.74 -3.75 -3.31
C ARG A 78 -9.97 -3.04 -3.87
N GLN A 79 -10.74 -2.35 -3.03
CA GLN A 79 -11.87 -1.54 -3.49
C GLN A 79 -11.42 -0.44 -4.47
N PHE A 80 -10.26 0.17 -4.24
CA PHE A 80 -9.74 1.18 -5.15
C PHE A 80 -9.32 0.58 -6.50
N VAL A 81 -8.68 -0.59 -6.51
CA VAL A 81 -8.34 -1.32 -7.74
C VAL A 81 -9.59 -1.71 -8.53
N LEU A 82 -10.60 -2.26 -7.84
CA LEU A 82 -11.88 -2.59 -8.47
C LEU A 82 -12.57 -1.35 -9.07
N LEU A 83 -12.50 -0.21 -8.38
CA LEU A 83 -13.05 1.04 -8.87
C LEU A 83 -12.31 1.55 -10.11
N ALA A 84 -10.98 1.43 -10.18
CA ALA A 84 -10.23 1.82 -11.36
C ALA A 84 -10.42 0.88 -12.55
N ASN A 85 -10.66 -0.41 -12.31
CA ASN A 85 -11.07 -1.34 -13.36
C ASN A 85 -12.41 -0.95 -14.00
N GLN A 86 -13.31 -0.33 -13.21
CA GLN A 86 -14.57 0.22 -13.72
C GLN A 86 -14.40 1.60 -14.36
N TYR A 87 -13.47 2.40 -13.86
CA TYR A 87 -13.20 3.77 -14.31
C TYR A 87 -11.72 3.95 -14.65
N PRO A 88 -11.31 3.74 -15.92
CA PRO A 88 -9.92 3.82 -16.35
C PRO A 88 -9.23 5.16 -16.05
N SER A 89 -10.00 6.24 -15.84
CA SER A 89 -9.46 7.54 -15.42
C SER A 89 -8.77 7.49 -14.04
N LEU A 90 -9.02 6.47 -13.22
CA LEU A 90 -8.37 6.26 -11.92
C LEU A 90 -7.06 5.46 -12.00
N GLU A 91 -6.79 4.75 -13.10
CA GLU A 91 -5.61 3.90 -13.27
C GLU A 91 -4.28 4.64 -13.02
N PRO A 92 -4.07 5.88 -13.53
CA PRO A 92 -2.84 6.62 -13.24
C PRO A 92 -2.65 6.91 -11.74
N TYR A 93 -3.75 7.05 -10.99
CA TYR A 93 -3.72 7.35 -9.57
C TYR A 93 -3.37 6.12 -8.73
N ILE A 94 -3.76 4.92 -9.16
CA ILE A 94 -3.30 3.67 -8.55
C ILE A 94 -1.78 3.55 -8.65
N LEU A 95 -1.22 3.79 -9.83
CA LEU A 95 0.24 3.74 -10.03
C LEU A 95 0.95 4.79 -9.17
N SER A 96 0.38 6.00 -9.07
CA SER A 96 0.88 7.06 -8.19
C SER A 96 0.87 6.65 -6.72
N VAL A 97 -0.21 6.03 -6.25
CA VAL A 97 -0.35 5.51 -4.88
C VAL A 97 0.72 4.47 -4.59
N PHE A 98 0.88 3.47 -5.46
CA PHE A 98 1.90 2.43 -5.26
C PHE A 98 3.31 3.00 -5.24
N ARG A 99 3.61 3.93 -6.16
CA ARG A 99 4.91 4.59 -6.20
C ARG A 99 5.20 5.34 -4.91
N ARG A 100 4.22 6.06 -4.36
CA ARG A 100 4.38 6.78 -3.09
C ARG A 100 4.58 5.83 -1.91
N LEU A 101 3.85 4.72 -1.86
CA LEU A 101 4.05 3.71 -0.82
C LEU A 101 5.45 3.07 -0.91
N GLN A 102 5.90 2.74 -2.11
CA GLN A 102 7.23 2.19 -2.36
C GLN A 102 8.34 3.16 -1.95
N ILE A 103 8.26 4.43 -2.38
CA ILE A 103 9.24 5.48 -2.00
C ILE A 103 9.28 5.61 -0.48
N ALA A 104 8.12 5.67 0.18
CA ALA A 104 8.11 5.88 1.62
C ALA A 104 8.60 4.65 2.41
N ALA A 105 8.41 3.43 1.90
CA ALA A 105 9.04 2.23 2.45
C ALA A 105 10.55 2.27 2.25
N GLN A 106 11.03 2.69 1.08
CA GLN A 106 12.45 2.84 0.79
C GLN A 106 13.10 3.87 1.73
N GLU A 107 12.51 5.04 1.90
CA GLU A 107 13.00 6.08 2.82
C GLU A 107 13.08 5.55 4.26
N THR A 108 12.06 4.78 4.69
CA THR A 108 12.04 4.16 6.01
C THR A 108 13.19 3.15 6.16
N LEU A 109 13.46 2.34 5.14
CA LEU A 109 14.55 1.37 5.15
C LEU A 109 15.93 2.01 5.09
N GLU A 110 16.08 3.12 4.35
CA GLU A 110 17.33 3.88 4.30
C GLU A 110 17.64 4.50 5.67
N GLN A 111 16.64 5.07 6.33
CA GLN A 111 16.74 5.58 7.70
C GLN A 111 17.11 4.46 8.68
N PHE A 112 16.40 3.32 8.62
CA PHE A 112 16.73 2.15 9.45
C PHE A 112 18.17 1.65 9.23
N SER A 113 18.59 1.61 7.98
CA SER A 113 19.88 1.03 7.59
C SER A 113 21.07 1.88 8.04
N HIS A 114 20.92 3.20 8.21
CA HIS A 114 22.01 4.10 8.60
C HIS A 114 23.29 3.92 7.76
N GLY A 115 23.15 3.59 6.48
CA GLY A 115 24.29 3.32 5.58
C GLY A 115 25.01 1.98 5.79
N ARG A 116 24.49 1.08 6.65
CA ARG A 116 25.03 -0.29 6.85
C ARG A 116 24.97 -1.16 5.58
N TYR A 117 24.15 -0.78 4.60
CA TYR A 117 23.92 -1.51 3.36
C TYR A 117 24.13 -0.59 2.16
N ALA A 118 24.49 -1.17 1.02
CA ALA A 118 24.59 -0.44 -0.23
C ALA A 118 23.24 0.20 -0.60
N ALA A 119 23.25 1.43 -1.12
CA ALA A 119 22.01 2.15 -1.46
C ALA A 119 21.10 1.37 -2.43
N GLY A 120 21.68 0.60 -3.35
CA GLY A 120 20.91 -0.26 -4.26
C GLY A 120 20.15 -1.40 -3.57
N TYR A 121 20.59 -1.84 -2.39
CA TYR A 121 19.97 -2.97 -1.68
C TYR A 121 18.57 -2.62 -1.17
N THR A 122 18.38 -1.46 -0.54
CA THR A 122 17.07 -1.02 -0.05
C THR A 122 16.08 -0.75 -1.19
N HIS A 123 16.57 -0.20 -2.31
CA HIS A 123 15.78 -0.01 -3.53
C HIS A 123 15.31 -1.34 -4.13
N LEU A 124 16.22 -2.31 -4.28
CA LEU A 124 15.91 -3.65 -4.78
C LEU A 124 14.89 -4.35 -3.88
N LEU A 125 15.10 -4.28 -2.57
CA LEU A 125 14.24 -4.93 -1.61
C LEU A 125 12.81 -4.35 -1.61
N ALA A 126 12.68 -3.02 -1.56
CA ALA A 126 11.38 -2.35 -1.65
C ALA A 126 10.70 -2.64 -2.99
N GLY A 127 11.45 -2.62 -4.11
CA GLY A 127 10.93 -2.95 -5.44
C GLY A 127 10.42 -4.38 -5.55
N ALA A 128 11.17 -5.36 -5.04
CA ALA A 128 10.80 -6.77 -5.08
C ALA A 128 9.50 -7.04 -4.30
N VAL A 129 9.40 -6.49 -3.08
CA VAL A 129 8.19 -6.59 -2.26
C VAL A 129 7.00 -5.93 -2.92
N TYR A 130 7.10 -4.66 -3.32
CA TYR A 130 5.95 -3.95 -3.90
C TYR A 130 5.51 -4.56 -5.24
N GLY A 131 6.46 -5.05 -6.04
CA GLY A 131 6.17 -5.77 -7.28
C GLY A 131 5.40 -7.08 -7.05
N ALA A 132 5.73 -7.81 -5.99
CA ALA A 132 5.02 -9.04 -5.60
C ALA A 132 3.59 -8.76 -5.09
N PHE A 133 3.33 -7.57 -4.55
CA PHE A 133 2.01 -7.17 -4.05
C PHE A 133 0.99 -6.80 -5.14
N VAL A 134 1.43 -6.26 -6.27
CA VAL A 134 0.52 -5.80 -7.34
C VAL A 134 -0.41 -6.92 -7.85
N PRO A 135 0.06 -8.14 -8.17
CA PRO A 135 -0.78 -9.23 -8.65
C PRO A 135 -1.86 -9.70 -7.66
N ILE A 136 -1.67 -9.46 -6.36
CA ILE A 136 -2.69 -9.77 -5.34
C ILE A 136 -3.87 -8.81 -5.48
N LEU A 137 -3.55 -7.53 -5.70
CA LEU A 137 -4.52 -6.44 -5.64
C LEU A 137 -5.38 -6.34 -6.90
N ASP A 138 -4.82 -6.73 -8.06
CA ASP A 138 -5.57 -6.88 -9.31
C ASP A 138 -6.20 -8.26 -9.51
N GLY A 139 -6.04 -9.16 -8.52
CA GLY A 139 -6.67 -10.48 -8.51
C GLY A 139 -6.02 -11.51 -9.43
N ARG A 140 -4.83 -11.24 -10.00
CA ARG A 140 -4.06 -12.22 -10.79
C ARG A 140 -3.50 -13.35 -9.92
N LEU A 141 -3.25 -13.10 -8.64
CA LEU A 141 -2.94 -14.11 -7.64
C LEU A 141 -4.12 -14.32 -6.70
N ASN A 142 -4.49 -15.59 -6.52
CA ASN A 142 -5.61 -15.99 -5.67
C ASN A 142 -5.18 -16.02 -4.19
N VAL A 143 -5.08 -14.83 -3.59
CA VAL A 143 -4.75 -14.64 -2.18
C VAL A 143 -5.97 -14.08 -1.46
N LEU A 144 -6.38 -14.75 -0.39
CA LEU A 144 -7.45 -14.30 0.50
C LEU A 144 -6.92 -13.17 1.39
N LEU A 145 -7.47 -11.97 1.24
CA LEU A 145 -7.07 -10.83 2.06
C LEU A 145 -7.65 -10.95 3.47
N PRO A 146 -7.00 -10.37 4.49
CA PRO A 146 -7.51 -10.42 5.86
C PRO A 146 -8.93 -9.85 5.95
N GLY A 147 -9.84 -10.59 6.58
CA GLY A 147 -11.26 -10.23 6.72
C GLY A 147 -12.18 -10.76 5.61
N GLU A 148 -11.64 -11.39 4.57
CA GLU A 148 -12.44 -12.08 3.56
C GLU A 148 -12.82 -13.49 4.03
N SER A 149 -14.06 -13.89 3.73
CA SER A 149 -14.55 -15.24 4.04
C SER A 149 -14.12 -16.18 2.93
N GLN A 150 -13.54 -17.32 3.28
CA GLN A 150 -13.18 -18.34 2.31
C GLN A 150 -14.47 -19.01 1.82
N GLU A 151 -14.78 -18.91 0.53
CA GLU A 151 -15.71 -19.88 -0.07
C GLU A 151 -15.01 -21.25 -0.07
N GLU A 152 -15.73 -22.29 0.36
CA GLU A 152 -15.20 -23.62 0.76
C GLU A 152 -14.37 -24.34 -0.32
N ASP A 153 -14.33 -23.84 -1.57
CA ASP A 153 -13.68 -24.50 -2.72
C ASP A 153 -12.74 -23.58 -3.54
N SER A 154 -12.31 -22.44 -2.99
CA SER A 154 -11.58 -21.42 -3.78
C SER A 154 -10.10 -21.73 -4.06
N GLY A 155 -9.47 -22.66 -3.34
CA GLY A 155 -8.01 -22.91 -3.45
C GLY A 155 -7.12 -21.70 -3.13
N ALA A 156 -7.68 -20.65 -2.52
CA ALA A 156 -7.00 -19.40 -2.22
C ALA A 156 -6.05 -19.56 -1.02
N MET A 157 -4.82 -19.07 -1.15
CA MET A 157 -3.87 -19.02 -0.04
C MET A 157 -4.16 -17.82 0.86
N SER A 158 -3.91 -17.93 2.16
CA SER A 158 -4.09 -16.77 3.04
C SER A 158 -3.02 -15.70 2.79
N PHE A 159 -3.37 -14.45 3.07
CA PHE A 159 -2.42 -13.33 2.99
C PHE A 159 -1.15 -13.55 3.81
N ASP A 160 -1.28 -14.05 5.04
CA ASP A 160 -0.12 -14.36 5.89
C ASP A 160 0.77 -15.47 5.30
N GLN A 161 0.16 -16.52 4.73
CA GLN A 161 0.91 -17.58 4.05
C GLN A 161 1.67 -17.03 2.83
N TYR A 162 1.03 -16.15 2.06
CA TYR A 162 1.66 -15.50 0.92
C TYR A 162 2.85 -14.64 1.36
N LEU A 163 2.63 -13.77 2.35
CA LEU A 163 3.66 -12.89 2.88
C LEU A 163 4.87 -13.68 3.39
N ASN A 164 4.62 -14.73 4.19
CA ASN A 164 5.69 -15.57 4.72
C ASN A 164 6.47 -16.29 3.62
N SER A 165 5.78 -16.80 2.59
CA SER A 165 6.41 -17.48 1.46
C SER A 165 7.28 -16.52 0.65
N MET A 166 6.77 -15.32 0.38
CA MET A 166 7.52 -14.26 -0.32
C MET A 166 8.80 -13.88 0.42
N PHE A 167 8.72 -13.65 1.73
CA PHE A 167 9.89 -13.29 2.54
C PHE A 167 10.88 -14.46 2.68
N ALA A 168 10.41 -15.71 2.67
CA ALA A 168 11.29 -16.87 2.62
C ALA A 168 12.10 -16.91 1.30
N TYR A 169 11.50 -16.59 0.15
CA TYR A 169 12.25 -16.47 -1.11
C TYR A 169 13.28 -15.33 -1.06
N LEU A 170 12.90 -14.17 -0.54
CA LEU A 170 13.80 -13.01 -0.42
C LEU A 170 14.98 -13.28 0.53
N HIS A 171 14.73 -13.99 1.63
CA HIS A 171 15.77 -14.37 2.58
C HIS A 171 16.79 -15.35 1.97
N ASN A 172 16.33 -16.28 1.12
CA ASN A 172 17.17 -17.31 0.52
C ASN A 172 17.83 -16.90 -0.81
N GLY A 173 17.55 -15.70 -1.32
CA GLY A 173 18.23 -15.15 -2.51
C GLY A 173 17.66 -15.60 -3.86
N PHE A 174 16.40 -16.05 -3.89
CA PHE A 174 15.71 -16.76 -4.98
C PHE A 174 16.15 -18.22 -5.18
#